data_AF-A0A3D1T9Z4-F1
#
_entry.id   AF-A0A3D1T9Z4-F1
#
_cell.length_a   1.000
_cell.length_b   1.000
_cell.length_c   1.000
_cell.angle_alpha   90.00
_cell.angle_beta   90.00
_cell.angle_gamma   90.00
#
_symmetry.space_group_name_H-M   'P 1'
#
loop_
_entity.id
_entity.type
_entity.pdbx_description
1 polymer ?
#
loop_
_entity_poly.entity_id
_entity_poly.type
_entity_poly.pdbx_seq_one_letter_code
_entity_poly.pdbx_strand_id
1 'polypeptide(L)'
;MLIAITADQGSLEARVDPRLGRCPYYLFFDTEGETIEAVPNPHADLNGGAGIQAAQMLVDRGVRQVMTGQCGPNAYQVFAAAGIDVIAGCSGPVREILDKHRGGGIESVKGPTVPGHHGMPLELGSVNAVDSSGGLFSGGGGGGMGRGAGMGRGQGQGRGLGTGMGRGGGRGMGMRGAGKGRGMGGGVGQAMPPNFQAAGGGAWKSDPQVGLGGGRAAASESASTTGPVAWVDASRCRGCGVCMDACPSDAIRMSNGHAIVQPDLCTGCGACVDACPTGAIQLRG
;
A
#
# COMPACT_ATOMS: atom_id res chain seq x y z
N MET A 1 -3.90 25.97 -0.62
CA MET A 1 -3.04 24.83 -0.18
C MET A 1 -3.44 23.62 -0.98
N LEU A 2 -2.49 22.76 -1.37
CA LEU A 2 -2.80 21.64 -2.23
C LEU A 2 -3.32 20.43 -1.43
N ILE A 3 -4.50 19.96 -1.79
CA ILE A 3 -5.17 18.80 -1.22
C ILE A 3 -5.22 17.71 -2.29
N ALA A 4 -4.92 16.46 -1.93
CA ALA A 4 -5.06 15.32 -2.82
C ALA A 4 -6.13 14.36 -2.30
N ILE A 5 -7.00 13.88 -3.19
CA ILE A 5 -8.03 12.89 -2.86
C ILE A 5 -7.85 11.67 -3.77
N THR A 6 -7.92 10.48 -3.19
CA THR A 6 -7.89 9.23 -3.95
C THR A 6 -9.24 9.00 -4.63
N ALA A 7 -9.25 8.65 -5.92
CA ALA A 7 -10.48 8.44 -6.67
C ALA A 7 -10.41 7.22 -7.58
N ASP A 8 -11.58 6.61 -7.84
CA ASP A 8 -11.73 5.53 -8.81
C ASP A 8 -11.71 6.03 -10.27
N GLN A 9 -12.08 7.29 -10.49
CA GLN A 9 -12.13 7.95 -11.79
C GLN A 9 -11.59 9.38 -11.73
N GLY A 10 -11.18 9.92 -12.88
CA GLY A 10 -10.65 11.28 -13.02
C GLY A 10 -11.70 12.39 -13.01
N SER A 11 -12.79 12.27 -12.26
CA SER A 11 -13.92 13.21 -12.26
C SER A 11 -14.34 13.60 -10.83
N LEU A 12 -15.05 14.73 -10.68
CA LEU A 12 -15.56 15.20 -9.39
C LEU A 12 -16.66 14.32 -8.78
N GLU A 13 -17.39 13.61 -9.65
CA GLU A 13 -18.46 12.69 -9.28
C GLU A 13 -17.92 11.27 -8.97
N ALA A 14 -16.61 11.08 -9.17
CA ALA A 14 -15.91 9.86 -8.81
C ALA A 14 -16.06 9.56 -7.31
N ARG A 15 -15.91 8.28 -6.97
CA ARG A 15 -15.94 7.84 -5.58
C ARG A 15 -14.53 7.81 -5.04
N VAL A 16 -14.40 8.07 -3.74
CA VAL A 16 -13.11 7.94 -3.06
C VAL A 16 -12.67 6.48 -3.08
N ASP A 17 -11.48 6.21 -3.64
CA ASP A 17 -10.93 4.85 -3.62
C ASP A 17 -10.44 4.54 -2.19
N PRO A 18 -10.78 3.35 -1.65
CA PRO A 18 -10.35 2.97 -0.31
C PRO A 18 -8.84 2.78 -0.18
N ARG A 19 -8.11 2.55 -1.26
CA ARG A 19 -6.69 2.21 -1.23
C ARG A 19 -5.84 3.40 -1.67
N LEU A 20 -5.02 3.92 -0.77
CA LEU A 20 -4.09 4.99 -1.12
C LEU A 20 -3.11 4.61 -2.23
N GLY A 21 -2.35 3.51 -2.06
CA GLY A 21 -1.22 3.21 -2.96
C GLY A 21 -1.61 2.66 -4.33
N ARG A 22 -2.83 2.12 -4.46
CA ARG A 22 -3.32 1.46 -5.68
C ARG A 22 -4.59 2.10 -6.23
N CYS A 23 -4.93 3.32 -5.81
CA CYS A 23 -6.04 4.03 -6.42
C CYS A 23 -5.72 4.28 -7.91
N PRO A 24 -6.74 4.25 -8.79
CA PRO A 24 -6.56 4.57 -10.21
C PRO A 24 -6.16 6.03 -10.45
N TYR A 25 -6.72 6.98 -9.68
CA TYR A 25 -6.49 8.41 -9.86
C TYR A 25 -6.23 9.14 -8.53
N TYR A 26 -5.44 10.21 -8.62
CA TYR A 26 -5.35 11.27 -7.62
C TYR A 26 -5.97 12.55 -8.17
N LEU A 27 -6.91 13.11 -7.44
CA LEU A 27 -7.54 14.39 -7.76
C LEU A 27 -6.91 15.47 -6.87
N PHE A 28 -6.41 16.53 -7.50
CA PHE A 28 -5.77 17.64 -6.81
C PHE A 28 -6.71 18.83 -6.75
N PHE A 29 -6.81 19.42 -5.56
CA PHE A 29 -7.68 20.56 -5.27
C PHE A 29 -6.91 21.66 -4.57
N ASP A 30 -7.32 22.91 -4.79
CA ASP A 30 -6.90 24.01 -3.93
C ASP A 30 -7.78 24.10 -2.67
N THR A 31 -7.39 24.95 -1.73
CA THR A 31 -8.13 25.24 -0.48
C THR A 31 -9.54 25.76 -0.70
N GLU A 32 -9.85 26.25 -1.90
CA GLU A 32 -11.19 26.73 -2.25
C GLU A 32 -12.10 25.60 -2.79
N GLY A 33 -11.54 24.41 -3.03
CA GLY A 33 -12.26 23.23 -3.54
C GLY A 33 -12.32 23.16 -5.06
N GLU A 34 -11.64 24.05 -5.78
CA GLU A 34 -11.53 23.97 -7.23
C GLU A 34 -10.59 22.83 -7.64
N THR A 35 -11.02 22.02 -8.61
CA THR A 35 -10.20 20.94 -9.16
C THR A 35 -9.09 21.55 -10.00
N ILE A 36 -7.85 21.25 -9.64
CA ILE A 36 -6.67 21.69 -10.40
C ILE A 36 -6.40 20.67 -11.51
N GLU A 37 -6.30 19.40 -11.15
CA GLU A 37 -5.85 18.34 -12.06
C GLU A 37 -6.33 16.97 -11.56
N ALA A 38 -6.67 16.08 -12.50
CA ALA A 38 -6.90 14.66 -12.25
C ALA A 38 -5.76 13.84 -12.86
N VAL A 39 -5.05 13.07 -12.04
CA VAL A 39 -3.82 12.39 -12.45
C VAL A 39 -3.95 10.89 -12.29
N PRO A 40 -3.75 10.09 -13.35
CA PRO A 40 -3.71 8.65 -13.22
C PRO A 40 -2.49 8.24 -12.40
N ASN A 41 -2.65 7.26 -11.52
CA ASN A 41 -1.57 6.74 -10.68
C ASN A 41 -0.71 5.75 -11.48
N PRO A 42 0.55 6.09 -11.85
CA PRO A 42 1.43 5.17 -12.56
C PRO A 42 1.92 4.01 -11.68
N HIS A 43 1.65 4.04 -10.37
CA HIS A 43 2.12 3.05 -9.40
C HIS A 43 1.06 2.04 -9.00
N ALA A 44 -0.15 2.11 -9.57
CA ALA A 44 -1.27 1.25 -9.18
C ALA A 44 -0.98 -0.25 -9.35
N ASP A 45 -0.22 -0.59 -10.39
CA ASP A 45 0.11 -1.98 -10.78
C ASP A 45 1.44 -2.49 -10.19
N LEU A 46 2.12 -1.72 -9.33
CA LEU A 46 3.39 -2.17 -8.77
C LEU A 46 3.21 -3.42 -7.90
N ASN A 47 4.10 -4.39 -8.05
CA ASN A 47 4.08 -5.64 -7.27
C ASN A 47 4.42 -5.42 -5.78
N GLY A 48 5.03 -4.28 -5.43
CA GLY A 48 5.34 -3.90 -4.06
C GLY A 48 5.71 -2.42 -3.96
N GLY A 49 5.55 -1.83 -2.78
CA GLY A 49 5.94 -0.44 -2.54
C GLY A 49 5.03 0.63 -3.17
N ALA A 50 3.89 0.24 -3.76
CA ALA A 50 2.94 1.16 -4.41
C ALA A 50 2.56 2.35 -3.52
N GLY A 51 2.31 2.11 -2.22
CA GLY A 51 2.00 3.17 -1.26
C GLY A 51 3.15 4.15 -0.99
N ILE A 52 4.40 3.68 -1.00
CA ILE A 52 5.58 4.54 -0.78
C ILE A 52 5.80 5.44 -2.01
N GLN A 53 5.74 4.84 -3.20
CA GLN A 53 5.92 5.57 -4.47
C GLN A 53 4.81 6.60 -4.69
N ALA A 54 3.56 6.22 -4.41
CA ALA A 54 2.44 7.14 -4.42
C ALA A 54 2.59 8.28 -3.41
N ALA A 55 2.99 7.97 -2.17
CA ALA A 55 3.21 9.01 -1.15
C ALA A 55 4.31 9.99 -1.58
N GLN A 56 5.42 9.49 -2.14
CA GLN A 56 6.49 10.33 -2.65
C GLN A 56 6.02 11.25 -3.79
N MET A 57 5.22 10.73 -4.73
CA MET A 57 4.63 11.54 -5.80
C MET A 57 3.79 12.71 -5.23
N LEU A 58 3.00 12.46 -4.19
CA LEU A 58 2.19 13.49 -3.55
C LEU A 58 3.04 14.52 -2.81
N VAL A 59 4.13 14.09 -2.16
CA VAL A 59 5.13 14.97 -1.54
C VAL A 59 5.80 15.88 -2.57
N ASP A 60 6.26 15.30 -3.68
CA ASP A 60 6.97 16.04 -4.73
C ASP A 60 6.09 17.10 -5.40
N ARG A 61 4.77 16.88 -5.43
CA ARG A 61 3.78 17.85 -5.90
C ARG A 61 3.43 18.93 -4.87
N GLY A 62 3.93 18.84 -3.63
CA GLY A 62 3.69 19.83 -2.58
C GLY A 62 2.29 19.74 -1.95
N VAL A 63 1.70 18.54 -1.94
CA VAL A 63 0.43 18.30 -1.23
C VAL A 63 0.65 18.51 0.26
N ARG A 64 -0.25 19.22 0.94
CA ARG A 64 -0.24 19.36 2.41
C ARG A 64 -1.23 18.45 3.12
N GLN A 65 -2.26 18.00 2.41
CA GLN A 65 -3.25 17.10 2.99
C GLN A 65 -3.71 16.06 1.98
N VAL A 66 -3.84 14.82 2.44
CA VAL A 66 -4.26 13.68 1.63
C VAL A 66 -5.51 13.07 2.24
N MET A 67 -6.56 12.92 1.43
CA MET A 67 -7.82 12.31 1.83
C MET A 67 -7.98 10.97 1.13
N THR A 68 -8.17 9.91 1.90
CA THR A 68 -8.28 8.54 1.38
C THR A 68 -9.16 7.68 2.28
N GLY A 69 -9.59 6.51 1.80
CA GLY A 69 -10.28 5.56 2.67
C GLY A 69 -9.32 4.92 3.68
N GLN A 70 -8.19 4.38 3.23
CA GLN A 70 -7.24 3.66 4.06
C GLN A 70 -5.80 4.07 3.74
N CYS A 71 -5.05 4.40 4.79
CA CYS A 71 -3.62 4.66 4.71
C CYS A 71 -2.82 3.56 5.43
N GLY A 72 -1.91 2.92 4.71
CA GLY A 72 -1.00 1.91 5.27
C GLY A 72 0.21 2.52 5.98
N PRO A 73 0.91 1.77 6.84
CA PRO A 73 1.98 2.31 7.69
C PRO A 73 3.16 2.84 6.90
N ASN A 74 3.54 2.16 5.81
CA ASN A 74 4.66 2.60 4.98
C ASN A 74 4.37 3.96 4.31
N ALA A 75 3.12 4.18 3.86
CA ALA A 75 2.75 5.46 3.25
C ALA A 75 2.57 6.55 4.32
N TYR A 76 1.97 6.20 5.46
CA TYR A 76 1.80 7.11 6.59
C TYR A 76 3.15 7.65 7.09
N GLN A 77 4.18 6.81 7.16
CA GLN A 77 5.53 7.23 7.53
C GLN A 77 6.11 8.29 6.58
N VAL A 78 5.89 8.15 5.27
CA VAL A 78 6.33 9.13 4.28
C VAL A 78 5.60 10.46 4.48
N PHE A 79 4.29 10.43 4.68
CA PHE A 79 3.51 11.64 4.94
C PHE A 79 3.89 12.32 6.26
N ALA A 80 4.06 11.55 7.33
CA ALA A 80 4.48 12.07 8.63
C ALA A 80 5.87 12.74 8.55
N ALA A 81 6.81 12.14 7.81
CA ALA A 81 8.14 12.72 7.59
C ALA A 81 8.08 14.01 6.74
N ALA A 82 7.14 14.09 5.80
CA ALA A 82 6.92 15.27 4.96
C ALA A 82 6.04 16.36 5.62
N GLY A 83 5.47 16.09 6.79
CA GLY A 83 4.52 17.00 7.46
C GLY A 83 3.21 17.15 6.69
N ILE A 84 2.77 16.08 6.02
CA ILE A 84 1.50 16.02 5.29
C ILE A 84 0.44 15.41 6.19
N ASP A 85 -0.69 16.11 6.32
CA ASP A 85 -1.82 15.65 7.10
C ASP A 85 -2.60 14.58 6.34
N VAL A 86 -2.80 13.42 6.96
CA VAL A 86 -3.57 12.33 6.35
C VAL A 86 -4.96 12.32 6.97
N ILE A 87 -5.97 12.38 6.12
CA ILE A 87 -7.35 12.13 6.47
C ILE A 87 -7.69 10.74 5.93
N ALA A 88 -7.98 9.81 6.84
CA ALA A 88 -8.39 8.46 6.50
C ALA A 88 -9.86 8.21 6.92
N GLY A 89 -10.46 7.17 6.36
CA GLY A 89 -11.87 6.85 6.58
C GLY A 89 -12.82 7.60 5.64
N CYS A 90 -12.32 8.27 4.59
CA CYS A 90 -13.18 8.88 3.58
C CYS A 90 -13.86 7.80 2.73
N SER A 91 -15.18 7.86 2.66
CA SER A 91 -15.99 7.01 1.80
C SER A 91 -17.14 7.82 1.20
N GLY A 92 -17.43 7.62 -0.08
CA GLY A 92 -18.48 8.34 -0.79
C GLY A 92 -17.97 9.10 -2.01
N PRO A 93 -18.79 9.97 -2.61
CA PRO A 93 -18.38 10.80 -3.74
C PRO A 93 -17.36 11.86 -3.30
N VAL A 94 -16.38 12.15 -4.16
CA VAL A 94 -15.31 13.11 -3.90
C VAL A 94 -15.87 14.49 -3.55
N ARG A 95 -16.92 14.92 -4.26
CA ARG A 95 -17.64 16.17 -4.00
C ARG A 95 -18.12 16.30 -2.54
N GLU A 96 -18.72 15.26 -1.97
CA GLU A 96 -19.23 15.31 -0.60
C GLU A 96 -18.09 15.42 0.42
N ILE A 97 -16.95 14.79 0.15
CA ILE A 97 -15.76 14.86 1.00
C ILE A 97 -15.15 16.26 0.98
N LEU A 98 -15.12 16.91 -0.18
CA LEU A 98 -14.69 18.31 -0.31
C LEU A 98 -15.62 19.26 0.45
N ASP A 99 -16.93 19.09 0.32
CA ASP A 99 -17.91 19.91 1.02
C ASP A 99 -17.78 19.77 2.55
N LYS A 100 -17.58 18.53 3.03
CA LYS A 100 -17.30 18.24 4.45
C LYS A 100 -15.97 18.84 4.92
N HIS A 101 -14.95 18.83 4.07
CA HIS A 101 -13.65 19.43 4.38
C HIS A 101 -13.75 20.96 4.52
N ARG A 102 -14.47 21.63 3.61
CA ARG A 102 -14.75 23.07 3.68
C ARG A 102 -15.55 23.45 4.92
N GLY A 103 -16.43 22.56 5.38
CA GLY A 103 -17.17 22.72 6.63
C GLY A 103 -16.35 22.51 7.90
N GLY A 104 -15.05 22.18 7.80
CA GLY A 104 -14.17 21.92 8.95
C GLY A 104 -14.45 20.59 9.67
N GLY A 105 -15.27 19.72 9.09
CA GLY A 105 -15.81 18.53 9.75
C GLY A 105 -14.97 17.26 9.64
N ILE A 106 -13.70 17.35 9.22
CA ILE A 106 -12.87 16.16 9.01
C ILE A 106 -11.54 16.28 9.75
N GLU A 107 -11.34 15.38 10.71
CA GLU A 107 -10.14 15.29 11.52
C GLU A 107 -9.05 14.46 10.82
N SER A 108 -7.81 14.91 10.95
CA SER A 108 -6.64 14.16 10.45
C SER A 108 -6.29 13.02 11.40
N VAL A 109 -5.90 11.88 10.83
CA VAL A 109 -5.51 10.70 11.61
C VAL A 109 -4.06 10.82 12.11
N LYS A 110 -3.86 10.47 13.38
CA LYS A 110 -2.53 10.46 14.05
C LYS A 110 -1.74 9.15 13.83
N GLY A 111 -2.25 8.25 12.99
CA GLY A 111 -1.61 6.97 12.72
C GLY A 111 -2.20 6.26 11.49
N PRO A 112 -1.56 5.18 11.02
CA PRO A 112 -2.05 4.38 9.91
C PRO A 112 -3.36 3.66 10.27
N THR A 113 -4.25 3.54 9.30
CA THR A 113 -5.60 2.98 9.48
C THR A 113 -5.65 1.48 9.19
N VAL A 114 -4.64 0.94 8.50
CA VAL A 114 -4.53 -0.50 8.24
C VAL A 114 -3.26 -1.08 8.85
N PRO A 115 -3.30 -2.33 9.36
CA PRO A 115 -2.12 -3.02 9.87
C PRO A 115 -1.04 -3.14 8.79
N GLY A 116 0.22 -3.03 9.20
CA GLY A 116 1.35 -3.26 8.32
C GLY A 116 1.44 -4.72 7.92
N HIS A 117 1.18 -5.01 6.65
CA HIS A 117 1.64 -6.24 6.04
C HIS A 117 3.00 -5.95 5.41
N HIS A 118 4.06 -6.09 6.21
CA HIS A 118 5.41 -6.12 5.70
C HIS A 118 5.54 -7.35 4.79
N GLY A 119 5.60 -7.12 3.48
CA GLY A 119 6.29 -8.05 2.61
C GLY A 119 7.69 -8.24 3.16
N MET A 120 8.10 -9.51 3.25
CA MET A 120 9.39 -10.05 3.71
C MET A 120 10.50 -9.01 3.83
N PRO A 121 11.26 -8.99 4.94
CA PRO A 121 12.39 -8.08 5.07
C PRO A 121 13.34 -8.31 3.90
N LEU A 122 13.53 -7.28 3.07
CA LEU A 122 14.79 -7.12 2.37
C LEU A 122 15.82 -6.97 3.49
N GLU A 123 16.62 -8.00 3.70
CA GLU A 123 17.87 -7.92 4.46
C GLU A 123 18.79 -6.91 3.75
N LEU A 124 18.55 -5.62 3.98
CA LEU A 124 19.63 -4.66 4.00
C LEU A 124 20.42 -4.98 5.26
N GLY A 125 21.61 -5.54 5.06
CA GLY A 125 22.55 -5.93 6.09
C GLY A 125 22.65 -4.89 7.19
N SER A 126 22.14 -5.25 8.36
CA SER A 126 22.42 -4.63 9.63
C SER A 126 23.85 -4.99 10.05
N VAL A 127 24.84 -4.27 9.53
CA VAL A 127 26.12 -4.20 10.26
C VAL A 127 25.90 -3.29 11.47
N ASN A 128 25.51 -3.91 12.58
CA ASN A 128 25.96 -3.63 13.93
C ASN A 128 25.37 -4.67 14.89
N ALA A 129 25.71 -5.93 14.66
CA ALA A 129 25.74 -6.93 15.72
C ALA A 129 27.13 -6.82 16.39
N VAL A 130 27.22 -5.99 17.42
CA VAL A 130 28.23 -6.17 18.46
C VAL A 130 27.61 -7.10 19.50
N ASP A 131 27.98 -8.37 19.49
CA ASP A 131 27.71 -9.22 20.64
C ASP A 131 28.76 -8.95 21.73
N SER A 132 28.37 -9.18 22.98
CA SER A 132 29.14 -8.86 24.18
C SER A 132 30.34 -9.78 24.43
N SER A 133 30.94 -10.39 23.41
CA SER A 133 32.09 -11.29 23.57
C SER A 133 33.35 -10.94 22.76
N GLY A 134 33.35 -9.84 21.98
CA GLY A 134 34.60 -9.24 21.47
C GLY A 134 35.49 -10.16 20.62
N GLY A 135 34.90 -11.15 19.93
CA GLY A 135 35.63 -12.08 19.06
C GLY A 135 35.70 -11.62 17.61
N LEU A 136 36.88 -11.18 17.15
CA LEU A 136 37.19 -10.94 15.74
C LEU A 136 37.30 -12.28 15.00
N PHE A 137 36.22 -12.75 14.35
CA PHE A 137 36.34 -13.84 13.38
C PHE A 137 36.91 -13.31 12.06
N SER A 138 38.23 -13.42 11.92
CA SER A 138 38.89 -13.52 10.62
C SER A 138 38.69 -14.92 10.04
N GLY A 139 38.31 -14.98 8.77
CA GLY A 139 38.32 -16.20 7.93
C GLY A 139 36.91 -16.72 7.66
N GLY A 140 36.50 -16.98 6.42
CA GLY A 140 37.26 -17.09 5.19
C GLY A 140 36.32 -17.18 3.99
N GLY A 141 36.90 -17.01 2.80
CA GLY A 141 36.18 -16.98 1.54
C GLY A 141 35.45 -18.28 1.20
N GLY A 142 34.36 -18.10 0.47
CA GLY A 142 33.75 -19.08 -0.42
C GLY A 142 32.99 -18.27 -1.45
N GLY A 143 33.52 -18.03 -2.65
CA GLY A 143 33.79 -19.08 -3.62
C GLY A 143 32.54 -19.27 -4.47
N GLY A 144 32.26 -18.28 -5.32
CA GLY A 144 31.16 -18.35 -6.29
C GLY A 144 31.41 -19.50 -7.26
N MET A 145 30.71 -20.62 -7.06
CA MET A 145 30.67 -21.74 -8.00
C MET A 145 29.46 -21.58 -8.91
N GLY A 146 29.60 -20.75 -9.94
CA GLY A 146 28.72 -20.78 -11.10
C GLY A 146 28.89 -22.10 -11.85
N ARG A 147 28.11 -23.13 -11.49
CA ARG A 147 28.01 -24.38 -12.25
C ARG A 147 27.09 -24.18 -13.46
N GLY A 148 27.56 -23.40 -14.43
CA GLY A 148 27.02 -23.41 -15.79
C GLY A 148 27.55 -24.65 -16.52
N ALA A 149 26.96 -25.82 -16.27
CA ALA A 149 27.24 -27.03 -17.05
C ALA A 149 26.49 -26.96 -18.39
N GLY A 150 26.99 -26.14 -19.32
CA GLY A 150 26.62 -26.22 -20.72
C GLY A 150 27.17 -27.52 -21.32
N MET A 151 26.30 -28.51 -21.53
CA MET A 151 26.65 -29.71 -22.30
C MET A 151 26.76 -29.35 -23.80
N GLY A 152 27.91 -28.81 -24.19
CA GLY A 152 28.33 -28.75 -25.59
C GLY A 152 28.73 -30.16 -26.06
N ARG A 153 27.79 -30.92 -26.65
CA ARG A 153 28.12 -32.13 -27.41
C ARG A 153 28.55 -31.72 -28.82
N GLY A 154 29.84 -31.45 -28.97
CA GLY A 154 30.51 -31.38 -30.25
C GLY A 154 30.86 -32.77 -30.79
N GLN A 155 30.56 -32.96 -32.07
CA GLN A 155 31.20 -33.84 -33.06
C GLN A 155 31.15 -35.37 -32.84
N GLY A 156 30.27 -36.01 -33.61
CA GLY A 156 30.42 -37.39 -34.07
C GLY A 156 30.11 -37.47 -35.56
N GLN A 157 31.13 -37.71 -36.38
CA GLN A 157 31.02 -37.92 -37.81
C GLN A 157 30.26 -39.22 -38.10
N GLY A 158 29.21 -39.15 -38.90
CA GLY A 158 28.47 -40.30 -39.39
C GLY A 158 28.14 -40.13 -40.86
N ARG A 159 28.91 -40.79 -41.72
CA ARG A 159 28.66 -40.93 -43.16
C ARG A 159 27.32 -41.65 -43.36
N GLY A 160 26.35 -40.98 -43.99
CA GLY A 160 25.10 -41.59 -44.42
C GLY A 160 24.67 -40.99 -45.76
N LEU A 161 24.86 -41.77 -46.82
CA LEU A 161 24.33 -41.51 -48.15
C LEU A 161 22.80 -41.48 -48.08
N GLY A 162 22.20 -40.33 -48.33
CA GLY A 162 20.76 -40.13 -48.32
C GLY A 162 20.35 -39.05 -49.30
N THR A 163 20.05 -39.50 -50.52
CA THR A 163 19.46 -38.75 -51.63
C THR A 163 18.16 -38.07 -51.18
N GLY A 164 18.09 -36.74 -51.27
CA GLY A 164 16.86 -36.01 -50.92
C GLY A 164 16.92 -34.54 -51.33
N MET A 165 16.43 -34.24 -52.53
CA MET A 165 16.21 -32.89 -53.02
C MET A 165 15.23 -32.13 -52.11
N GLY A 166 15.62 -30.96 -51.62
CA GLY A 166 14.78 -30.07 -50.82
C GLY A 166 15.11 -28.61 -51.07
N ARG A 167 14.55 -28.06 -52.14
CA ARG A 167 14.59 -26.67 -52.58
C ARG A 167 13.86 -25.80 -51.54
N GLY A 168 14.51 -24.78 -50.99
CA GLY A 168 13.86 -23.84 -50.06
C GLY A 168 14.66 -22.56 -49.90
N GLY A 169 14.49 -21.63 -50.85
CA GLY A 169 15.06 -20.30 -50.78
C GLY A 169 14.34 -19.43 -49.76
N GLY A 170 15.10 -18.73 -48.93
CA GLY A 170 14.62 -17.69 -48.03
C GLY A 170 15.65 -16.56 -47.94
N ARG A 171 15.39 -15.49 -48.70
CA ARG A 171 16.12 -14.22 -48.66
C ARG A 171 15.77 -13.48 -47.38
N GLY A 172 16.73 -12.81 -46.75
CA GLY A 172 16.48 -11.92 -45.62
C GLY A 172 17.69 -11.07 -45.28
N MET A 173 17.84 -9.96 -46.00
CA MET A 173 18.84 -8.92 -45.77
C MET A 173 18.64 -8.19 -44.44
N GLY A 174 19.75 -7.94 -43.73
CA GLY A 174 20.13 -6.63 -43.18
C GLY A 174 19.25 -5.97 -42.12
N MET A 175 19.83 -5.73 -40.94
CA MET A 175 19.92 -4.37 -40.40
C MET A 175 20.96 -4.30 -39.28
N ARG A 176 22.06 -3.61 -39.59
CA ARG A 176 22.95 -3.00 -38.60
C ARG A 176 22.19 -1.83 -37.99
N GLY A 177 21.81 -1.94 -36.73
CA GLY A 177 21.25 -0.84 -35.94
C GLY A 177 22.25 -0.36 -34.92
N ALA A 178 22.95 0.74 -35.24
CA ALA A 178 23.80 1.47 -34.32
C ALA A 178 22.96 2.18 -33.26
N GLY A 179 23.26 1.95 -31.98
CA GLY A 179 22.79 2.76 -30.86
C GLY A 179 23.97 3.38 -30.13
N LYS A 180 24.34 4.61 -30.54
CA LYS A 180 25.23 5.52 -29.79
C LYS A 180 24.37 6.39 -28.86
N GLY A 181 24.87 6.64 -27.65
CA GLY A 181 24.42 7.71 -26.74
C GLY A 181 24.82 7.35 -25.30
N ARG A 182 26.04 7.64 -24.82
CA ARG A 182 26.56 8.95 -24.34
C ARG A 182 25.56 9.74 -23.49
N GLY A 183 25.89 9.89 -22.21
CA GLY A 183 25.23 10.79 -21.28
C GLY A 183 25.85 10.74 -19.88
N MET A 184 27.07 11.26 -19.76
CA MET A 184 27.69 11.65 -18.48
C MET A 184 27.08 13.00 -18.04
N GLY A 185 26.77 13.14 -16.75
CA GLY A 185 26.40 14.39 -16.10
C GLY A 185 25.71 14.04 -14.79
N GLY A 186 26.17 14.42 -13.61
CA GLY A 186 26.87 15.64 -13.24
C GLY A 186 26.06 16.20 -12.08
N GLY A 187 26.61 16.14 -10.87
CA GLY A 187 25.92 16.59 -9.66
C GLY A 187 25.57 18.08 -9.72
N VAL A 188 24.45 18.42 -9.10
CA VAL A 188 24.21 19.75 -8.55
C VAL A 188 23.63 19.57 -7.16
N GLY A 189 24.49 19.75 -6.16
CA GLY A 189 24.04 20.09 -4.82
C GLY A 189 23.42 21.48 -4.87
N GLN A 190 22.21 21.61 -4.35
CA GLN A 190 21.60 22.88 -3.97
C GLN A 190 20.90 22.59 -2.64
N ALA A 191 21.58 22.88 -1.53
CA ALA A 191 21.48 24.16 -0.81
C ALA A 191 20.14 24.27 -0.07
N MET A 192 20.18 23.92 1.21
CA MET A 192 19.24 24.31 2.24
C MET A 192 19.02 25.83 2.21
N PRO A 193 17.77 26.33 2.21
CA PRO A 193 17.54 27.67 2.70
C PRO A 193 17.72 27.69 4.22
N PRO A 194 18.50 28.65 4.77
CA PRO A 194 18.56 28.90 6.19
C PRO A 194 17.35 29.74 6.61
N ASN A 195 17.03 29.65 7.90
CA ASN A 195 16.28 30.64 8.66
C ASN A 195 14.74 30.54 8.61
N PHE A 196 14.16 29.86 9.58
CA PHE A 196 13.09 30.48 10.37
C PHE A 196 13.33 30.16 11.85
N GLN A 197 13.90 31.16 12.53
CA GLN A 197 14.23 31.16 13.94
C GLN A 197 13.00 31.07 14.82
N ALA A 198 13.24 30.43 15.96
CA ALA A 198 12.39 30.42 17.13
C ALA A 198 11.99 31.83 17.60
N ALA A 199 10.70 31.99 17.85
CA ALA A 199 10.08 32.91 18.80
C ALA A 199 8.72 32.28 19.14
N GLY A 200 8.22 32.18 20.36
CA GLY A 200 8.53 32.76 21.65
C GLY A 200 7.30 32.43 22.50
N GLY A 201 7.49 32.23 23.81
CA GLY A 201 6.40 31.90 24.72
C GLY A 201 5.23 32.89 24.66
N GLY A 202 4.01 32.35 24.69
CA GLY A 202 2.78 33.12 24.71
C GLY A 202 1.75 32.42 25.60
N ALA A 203 1.55 33.03 26.76
CA ALA A 203 0.74 32.57 27.88
C ALA A 203 -0.70 32.20 27.53
N TRP A 204 -1.16 31.13 28.18
CA TRP A 204 -2.54 30.69 28.31
C TRP A 204 -3.35 31.78 29.01
N LYS A 205 -4.43 32.23 28.37
CA LYS A 205 -5.41 33.12 28.99
C LYS A 205 -6.80 32.75 28.48
N SER A 206 -7.51 32.06 29.37
CA SER A 206 -8.94 32.19 29.68
C SER A 206 -9.96 32.21 28.55
N ASP A 207 -10.80 31.18 28.58
CA ASP A 207 -12.20 31.14 28.14
C ASP A 207 -12.93 32.50 28.17
N PRO A 208 -13.87 32.68 27.23
CA PRO A 208 -15.25 32.80 27.69
C PRO A 208 -16.26 32.01 26.83
N GLN A 209 -16.95 31.10 27.52
CA GLN A 209 -18.38 30.76 27.39
C GLN A 209 -19.05 30.97 26.01
N VAL A 210 -19.20 29.88 25.25
CA VAL A 210 -20.25 29.76 24.23
C VAL A 210 -21.46 29.01 24.80
N GLY A 211 -22.62 29.60 24.55
CA GLY A 211 -23.87 29.36 25.23
C GLY A 211 -24.49 27.98 25.05
N LEU A 212 -25.22 27.62 26.08
CA LEU A 212 -26.19 26.55 26.15
C LEU A 212 -27.26 26.72 25.06
N GLY A 213 -27.38 25.71 24.20
CA GLY A 213 -28.48 25.55 23.25
C GLY A 213 -28.72 24.07 23.02
N GLY A 214 -29.63 23.49 23.81
CA GLY A 214 -29.93 22.06 23.82
C GLY A 214 -30.54 21.55 22.50
N GLY A 215 -29.97 20.46 22.00
CA GLY A 215 -30.52 19.58 20.98
C GLY A 215 -30.35 18.14 21.44
N ARG A 216 -31.44 17.39 21.46
CA ARG A 216 -31.64 16.16 22.23
C ARG A 216 -31.07 14.93 21.48
N ALA A 217 -30.41 14.06 22.25
CA ALA A 217 -30.30 12.61 22.10
C ALA A 217 -29.80 11.99 20.77
N ALA A 218 -28.58 11.45 20.79
CA ALA A 218 -28.35 10.01 20.68
C ALA A 218 -26.95 9.68 21.23
N ALA A 219 -26.90 9.30 22.51
CA ALA A 219 -25.89 8.35 22.95
C ALA A 219 -26.21 7.00 22.27
N SER A 220 -25.18 6.34 21.76
CA SER A 220 -25.13 4.87 21.74
C SER A 220 -23.64 4.51 21.72
N GLU A 221 -23.01 4.49 22.89
CA GLU A 221 -22.90 3.28 23.70
C GLU A 221 -22.15 2.18 22.97
N SER A 222 -20.88 2.05 23.35
CA SER A 222 -20.01 0.92 23.11
C SER A 222 -20.70 -0.37 23.58
N ALA A 223 -21.39 -1.05 22.67
CA ALA A 223 -21.99 -2.35 22.93
C ALA A 223 -20.89 -3.41 23.00
N SER A 224 -20.55 -3.78 24.23
CA SER A 224 -19.77 -4.98 24.53
C SER A 224 -20.58 -6.19 24.08
N THR A 225 -20.12 -6.89 23.04
CA THR A 225 -20.88 -8.00 22.42
C THR A 225 -20.54 -9.33 23.10
N THR A 226 -21.38 -9.75 24.05
CA THR A 226 -21.42 -11.15 24.51
C THR A 226 -22.33 -11.96 23.58
N GLY A 227 -21.89 -12.15 22.34
CA GLY A 227 -22.61 -12.90 21.31
C GLY A 227 -21.74 -14.04 20.76
N PRO A 228 -22.34 -15.07 20.12
CA PRO A 228 -21.57 -16.18 19.56
C PRO A 228 -20.64 -15.68 18.47
N VAL A 229 -19.34 -15.91 18.63
CA VAL A 229 -18.31 -15.55 17.65
C VAL A 229 -17.95 -16.76 16.79
N ALA A 230 -17.70 -16.52 15.50
CA ALA A 230 -17.23 -17.58 14.61
C ALA A 230 -15.78 -17.95 14.96
N TRP A 231 -15.53 -19.25 15.08
CA TRP A 231 -14.21 -19.83 15.34
C TRP A 231 -13.82 -20.78 14.21
N VAL A 232 -12.57 -20.71 13.78
CA VAL A 232 -12.03 -21.51 12.66
C VAL A 232 -11.09 -22.58 13.19
N ASP A 233 -11.38 -23.82 12.82
CA ASP A 233 -10.50 -24.96 13.05
C ASP A 233 -9.39 -25.00 11.99
N ALA A 234 -8.18 -24.63 12.39
CA ALA A 234 -7.02 -24.62 11.50
C ALA A 234 -6.72 -26.01 10.90
N SER A 235 -7.06 -27.10 11.59
CA SER A 235 -6.78 -28.45 11.08
C SER A 235 -7.67 -28.86 9.90
N ARG A 236 -8.87 -28.26 9.80
CA ARG A 236 -9.87 -28.55 8.75
C ARG A 236 -10.01 -27.43 7.72
N CYS A 237 -9.45 -26.26 8.02
CA CYS A 237 -9.48 -25.13 7.11
C CYS A 237 -8.44 -25.32 5.99
N ARG A 238 -8.91 -25.35 4.74
CA ARG A 238 -8.03 -25.44 3.55
C ARG A 238 -7.66 -24.07 2.97
N GLY A 239 -8.03 -22.99 3.64
CA GLY A 239 -7.72 -21.63 3.18
C GLY A 239 -8.37 -21.19 1.86
N CYS A 240 -9.50 -21.79 1.49
CA CYS A 240 -10.14 -21.53 0.20
C CYS A 240 -10.75 -20.12 0.04
N GLY A 241 -10.87 -19.34 1.12
CA GLY A 241 -11.33 -17.94 1.07
C GLY A 241 -12.84 -17.73 0.97
N VAL A 242 -13.65 -18.76 0.68
CA VAL A 242 -15.12 -18.63 0.49
C VAL A 242 -15.84 -17.96 1.68
N CYS A 243 -15.35 -18.18 2.90
CA CYS A 243 -15.92 -17.54 4.09
C CYS A 243 -15.67 -16.03 4.18
N MET A 244 -14.61 -15.52 3.55
CA MET A 244 -14.32 -14.08 3.47
C MET A 244 -15.39 -13.38 2.63
N ASP A 245 -15.68 -13.91 1.44
CA ASP A 245 -16.69 -13.34 0.52
C ASP A 245 -18.11 -13.42 1.11
N ALA A 246 -18.38 -14.44 1.92
CA ALA A 246 -19.68 -14.63 2.57
C ALA A 246 -19.87 -13.76 3.84
N CYS A 247 -18.83 -13.09 4.33
CA CYS A 247 -18.90 -12.36 5.59
C CYS A 247 -19.44 -10.93 5.38
N PRO A 248 -20.67 -10.60 5.83
CA PRO A 248 -21.24 -9.27 5.61
C PRO A 248 -20.58 -8.17 6.46
N SER A 249 -19.84 -8.54 7.50
CA SER A 249 -19.14 -7.61 8.39
C SER A 249 -17.62 -7.57 8.16
N ASP A 250 -17.13 -8.22 7.09
CA ASP A 250 -15.70 -8.31 6.75
C ASP A 250 -14.80 -8.75 7.94
N ALA A 251 -15.36 -9.57 8.83
CA ALA A 251 -14.70 -10.01 10.07
C ALA A 251 -13.66 -11.11 9.85
N ILE A 252 -13.52 -11.65 8.64
CA ILE A 252 -12.66 -12.80 8.35
C ILE A 252 -11.46 -12.38 7.51
N ARG A 253 -10.26 -12.66 8.00
CA ARG A 253 -9.00 -12.43 7.30
C ARG A 253 -8.28 -13.74 7.02
N MET A 254 -7.42 -13.74 6.00
CA MET A 254 -6.58 -14.89 5.67
C MET A 254 -5.16 -14.66 6.19
N SER A 255 -4.63 -15.65 6.92
CA SER A 255 -3.25 -15.64 7.40
C SER A 255 -2.68 -17.06 7.41
N ASN A 256 -1.45 -17.24 6.93
CA ASN A 256 -0.76 -18.53 6.88
C ASN A 256 -1.60 -19.65 6.23
N GLY A 257 -2.39 -19.34 5.20
CA GLY A 257 -3.25 -20.31 4.52
C GLY A 257 -4.51 -20.74 5.30
N HIS A 258 -4.84 -20.07 6.41
CA HIS A 258 -6.04 -20.35 7.20
C HIS A 258 -6.87 -19.08 7.40
N ALA A 259 -8.18 -19.25 7.58
CA ALA A 259 -9.08 -18.15 7.91
C ALA A 259 -8.98 -17.82 9.42
N ILE A 260 -8.87 -16.53 9.74
CA ILE A 260 -8.84 -15.99 11.09
C ILE A 260 -10.01 -15.02 11.24
N VAL A 261 -10.88 -15.26 12.20
CA VAL A 261 -12.01 -14.38 12.53
C VAL A 261 -11.55 -13.33 13.53
N GLN A 262 -11.96 -12.07 13.31
CA GLN A 262 -11.80 -10.95 14.23
C GLN A 262 -13.04 -10.89 15.14
N PRO A 263 -12.93 -11.21 16.43
CA PRO A 263 -14.08 -11.24 17.34
C PRO A 263 -14.77 -9.88 17.45
N ASP A 264 -14.00 -8.79 17.40
CA ASP A 264 -14.49 -7.42 17.55
C ASP A 264 -15.39 -6.95 16.39
N LEU A 265 -15.25 -7.58 15.22
CA LEU A 265 -16.03 -7.28 14.01
C LEU A 265 -17.07 -8.37 13.71
N CYS A 266 -17.04 -9.48 14.44
CA CYS A 266 -17.90 -10.62 14.20
C CYS A 266 -19.26 -10.37 14.82
N THR A 267 -20.29 -10.29 13.98
CA THR A 267 -21.69 -10.16 14.43
C THR A 267 -22.31 -11.50 14.85
N GLY A 268 -21.58 -12.61 14.68
CA GLY A 268 -22.10 -13.95 14.98
C GLY A 268 -23.17 -14.46 14.02
N CYS A 269 -23.35 -13.84 12.85
CA CYS A 269 -24.43 -14.13 11.91
C CYS A 269 -24.41 -15.54 11.28
N GLY A 270 -23.29 -16.27 11.36
CA GLY A 270 -23.19 -17.66 10.89
C GLY A 270 -23.02 -17.86 9.38
N ALA A 271 -23.06 -16.81 8.56
CA ALA A 271 -22.93 -16.92 7.10
C ALA A 271 -21.67 -17.68 6.64
N CYS A 272 -20.57 -17.53 7.38
CA CYS A 272 -19.32 -18.23 7.11
C CYS A 272 -19.36 -19.74 7.42
N VAL A 273 -20.23 -20.19 8.34
CA VAL A 273 -20.40 -21.62 8.67
C VAL A 273 -21.06 -22.33 7.50
N ASP A 274 -22.13 -21.76 6.95
CA ASP A 274 -22.87 -22.33 5.83
C ASP A 274 -22.05 -22.33 4.53
N ALA A 275 -21.24 -21.28 4.33
CA ALA A 275 -20.40 -21.15 3.16
C ALA A 275 -19.16 -22.05 3.18
N CYS A 276 -18.80 -22.66 4.32
CA CYS A 276 -17.56 -23.41 4.46
C CYS A 276 -17.70 -24.84 3.88
N PRO A 277 -17.06 -25.17 2.75
CA PRO A 277 -17.21 -26.49 2.12
C PRO A 277 -16.54 -27.62 2.93
N THR A 278 -15.65 -27.29 3.87
CA THR A 278 -14.99 -28.27 4.75
C THR A 278 -15.61 -28.34 6.14
N GLY A 279 -16.61 -27.50 6.44
CA GLY A 279 -17.19 -27.42 7.78
C GLY A 279 -16.17 -27.04 8.88
N ALA A 280 -15.13 -26.29 8.52
CA ALA A 280 -14.05 -25.89 9.42
C ALA A 280 -14.43 -24.75 10.37
N ILE A 281 -15.58 -24.11 10.19
CA ILE A 281 -16.01 -22.93 10.96
C ILE A 281 -17.19 -23.32 11.84
N GLN A 282 -17.18 -22.89 13.10
CA GLN A 282 -18.26 -23.12 14.07
C GLN A 282 -18.54 -21.84 14.84
N LEU A 283 -19.80 -21.56 15.16
CA LEU A 283 -20.17 -20.50 16.09
C LEU A 283 -19.96 -20.98 17.52
N ARG A 284 -19.25 -20.20 18.33
CA ARG A 284 -19.06 -20.43 19.77
C ARG A 284 -19.47 -19.19 20.53
N GLY A 285 -20.39 -19.33 21.48
CA GLY A 285 -20.85 -18.30 22.40
C GLY A 285 -20.74 -18.75 23.84
#